data_AF-A0A9W8GPH8-F1
#
_entry.id   AF-A0A9W8GPH8-F1
#
_cell.length_a   1.000
_cell.length_b   1.000
_cell.length_c   1.000
_cell.angle_alpha   90.00
_cell.angle_beta   90.00
_cell.angle_gamma   90.00
#
_symmetry.space_group_name_H-M   'P 1'
#
loop_
_entity.id
_entity.type
_entity.pdbx_description
1 polymer ?
#
loop_
_entity_poly.entity_id
_entity_poly.type
_entity_poly.pdbx_seq_one_letter_code
_entity_poly.pdbx_strand_id
1 'polypeptide(L)'
;MRKPTINALHALQVISPSLETFLFLVVPRLLSLLNPAAALSSVVEPALECISSIVATVNSNSFALRIVHKLDYLLQCQLPQQLQTAIVNVLCALMEQLQGEFVLFMPTVSATMTKFGIANHERYEQYSALLYANMLIPKDTSRTMPLSRRESMQIESDVNHGSSGMQKLEINEDMLRQSWDVPQRMLKDDWNDWIYKFSTELIRQSPSPALRACLGLALKYPALSSELFNAAFISCWNEISAEHRQDIANMFQEIAQLPEMSADILKSMLRLADLMERNQQPPFVSSKLLGEYADRCYSLAKELRYREAEWVDNKDYDTIEKLI
;
A
#
# COMPACT_ATOMS: atom_id res chain seq x y z
N MET A 1 -11.31 -13.68 26.22
CA MET A 1 -12.08 -12.93 25.19
C MET A 1 -11.92 -11.41 25.37
N ARG A 2 -10.76 -10.81 25.02
CA ARG A 2 -10.54 -9.35 25.06
C ARG A 2 -9.59 -8.84 23.95
N LYS A 3 -9.47 -9.56 22.83
CA LYS A 3 -8.71 -9.10 21.65
C LYS A 3 -9.17 -7.73 21.11
N PRO A 4 -10.47 -7.42 20.97
CA PRO A 4 -10.88 -6.12 20.42
C PRO A 4 -10.50 -4.94 21.33
N THR A 5 -10.52 -5.13 22.65
CA THR A 5 -10.10 -4.09 23.61
C THR A 5 -8.59 -3.85 23.55
N ILE A 6 -7.78 -4.90 23.34
CA ILE A 6 -6.32 -4.75 23.20
C ILE A 6 -5.99 -3.98 21.91
N ASN A 7 -6.64 -4.32 20.79
CA ASN A 7 -6.44 -3.60 19.53
C ASN A 7 -6.89 -2.14 19.63
N ALA A 8 -7.99 -1.86 20.36
CA ALA A 8 -8.44 -0.50 20.60
C ALA A 8 -7.45 0.30 21.47
N LEU A 9 -6.84 -0.32 22.49
CA LEU A 9 -5.80 0.31 23.31
C LEU A 9 -4.54 0.64 22.50
N HIS A 10 -4.12 -0.26 21.60
CA HIS A 10 -3.01 -0.02 20.68
C HIS A 10 -3.31 1.13 19.70
N ALA A 11 -4.51 1.15 19.11
CA ALA A 11 -4.94 2.26 18.26
C ALA A 11 -4.98 3.60 19.04
N LEU A 12 -5.45 3.59 20.28
CA LEU A 12 -5.45 4.78 21.15
C LEU A 12 -4.03 5.28 21.44
N GLN A 13 -3.06 4.37 21.59
CA GLN A 13 -1.68 4.75 21.77
C GLN A 13 -1.09 5.47 20.54
N VAL A 14 -1.46 5.06 19.32
CA VAL A 14 -1.04 5.72 18.07
C VAL A 14 -1.69 7.10 17.92
N ILE A 15 -2.98 7.20 18.26
CA ILE A 15 -3.77 8.44 18.14
C ILE A 15 -3.48 9.43 19.28
N SER A 16 -2.73 8.99 20.30
CA SER A 16 -2.42 9.74 21.52
C SER A 16 -2.11 11.24 21.33
N PRO A 17 -1.25 11.67 20.38
CA PRO A 17 -0.96 13.09 20.19
C PRO A 17 -2.19 13.93 19.79
N SER A 18 -3.19 13.33 19.18
CA SER A 18 -4.42 13.98 18.73
C SER A 18 -5.57 13.88 19.75
N LEU A 19 -5.36 13.21 20.89
CA LEU A 19 -6.40 12.95 21.89
C LEU A 19 -6.62 14.08 22.90
N GLU A 20 -5.87 15.19 22.82
CA GLU A 20 -5.91 16.30 23.79
C GLU A 20 -7.35 16.79 24.08
N THR A 21 -8.13 17.06 23.03
CA THR A 21 -9.50 17.55 23.16
C THR A 21 -10.46 16.49 23.74
N PHE A 22 -10.12 15.20 23.70
CA PHE A 22 -11.02 14.10 24.09
C PHE A 22 -10.54 13.33 25.33
N LEU A 23 -9.47 13.77 26.01
CA LEU A 23 -8.94 13.10 27.19
C LEU A 23 -9.97 12.91 28.30
N PHE A 24 -10.92 13.83 28.44
CA PHE A 24 -12.00 13.75 29.42
C PHE A 24 -12.94 12.54 29.22
N LEU A 25 -13.04 12.01 27.99
CA LEU A 25 -13.81 10.80 27.69
C LEU A 25 -12.96 9.54 27.87
N VAL A 26 -11.70 9.61 27.43
CA VAL A 26 -10.80 8.45 27.33
C VAL A 26 -10.22 8.08 28.70
N VAL A 27 -9.67 9.05 29.44
CA VAL A 27 -8.96 8.80 30.71
C VAL A 27 -9.86 8.13 31.77
N PRO A 28 -11.11 8.57 32.02
CA PRO A 28 -11.98 7.88 32.99
C PRO A 28 -12.27 6.43 32.62
N ARG A 29 -12.38 6.13 31.32
CA ARG A 29 -12.61 4.76 30.84
C ARG A 29 -11.35 3.92 30.95
N LEU A 30 -10.18 4.43 30.59
CA LEU A 30 -8.89 3.76 30.82
C LEU A 30 -8.68 3.46 32.31
N LEU A 31 -8.92 4.42 33.19
CA LEU A 31 -8.80 4.22 34.63
C LEU A 31 -9.84 3.22 35.18
N SER A 32 -11.02 3.10 34.56
CA SER A 32 -12.01 2.07 34.93
C SER A 32 -11.60 0.66 34.51
N LEU A 33 -10.75 0.52 33.49
CA LEU A 33 -10.19 -0.77 33.08
C LEU A 33 -9.15 -1.28 34.08
N LEU A 34 -8.51 -0.37 34.83
CA LEU A 34 -7.55 -0.69 35.88
C LEU A 34 -8.22 -1.13 37.21
N ASN A 35 -9.17 -2.06 37.16
CA ASN A 35 -9.84 -2.56 38.37
C ASN A 35 -9.07 -3.73 39.02
N PRO A 36 -8.99 -3.80 40.37
CA PRO A 36 -8.25 -4.85 41.08
C PRO A 36 -8.82 -6.25 40.83
N ALA A 37 -10.15 -6.38 40.65
CA ALA A 37 -10.79 -7.63 40.25
C ALA A 37 -10.43 -8.08 38.81
N ALA A 38 -9.91 -7.15 38.00
CA ALA A 38 -9.43 -7.39 36.63
C ALA A 38 -7.90 -7.42 36.55
N ALA A 39 -7.17 -7.35 37.68
CA ALA A 39 -5.72 -7.30 37.74
C ALA A 39 -5.01 -8.52 37.10
N LEU A 40 -5.67 -9.67 37.08
CA LEU A 40 -5.20 -10.91 36.42
C LEU A 40 -5.58 -10.98 34.93
N SER A 41 -6.24 -9.96 34.38
CA SER A 41 -6.59 -9.93 32.96
C SER A 41 -5.46 -9.36 32.12
N SER A 42 -5.21 -9.97 30.96
CA SER A 42 -4.20 -9.58 29.95
C SER A 42 -4.40 -8.18 29.32
N VAL A 43 -5.22 -7.33 29.94
CA VAL A 43 -5.63 -6.01 29.43
C VAL A 43 -5.09 -4.88 30.31
N VAL A 44 -4.73 -5.16 31.56
CA VAL A 44 -4.26 -4.13 32.49
C VAL A 44 -2.88 -3.60 32.09
N GLU A 45 -1.99 -4.48 31.65
CA GLU A 45 -0.67 -4.10 31.13
C GLU A 45 -0.76 -3.21 29.87
N PRO A 46 -1.49 -3.61 28.80
CA PRO A 46 -1.73 -2.72 27.65
C PRO A 46 -2.41 -1.39 28.00
N ALA A 47 -3.29 -1.38 29.02
CA ALA A 47 -3.94 -0.15 29.48
C ALA A 47 -2.96 0.78 30.21
N LEU A 48 -2.04 0.26 31.01
CA LEU A 48 -0.99 1.04 31.66
C LEU A 48 0.00 1.60 30.66
N GLU A 49 0.40 0.82 29.65
CA GLU A 49 1.22 1.31 28.54
C GLU A 49 0.51 2.40 27.75
N CYS A 50 -0.80 2.27 27.54
CA CYS A 50 -1.62 3.30 26.89
C CYS A 50 -1.63 4.60 27.70
N ILE A 51 -1.82 4.53 29.02
CA ILE A 51 -1.76 5.71 29.89
C ILE A 51 -0.36 6.32 29.87
N SER A 52 0.70 5.50 29.88
CA SER A 52 2.09 5.98 29.77
C SER A 52 2.32 6.78 28.48
N SER A 53 1.85 6.26 27.34
CA SER A 53 1.94 6.95 26.04
C SER A 53 1.17 8.28 26.03
N ILE A 54 -0.03 8.30 26.62
CA ILE A 54 -0.87 9.49 26.74
C ILE A 54 -0.18 10.56 27.59
N VAL A 55 0.34 10.17 28.75
CA VAL A 55 1.08 11.07 29.64
C VAL A 55 2.35 11.61 28.96
N ALA A 56 3.05 10.79 28.19
CA ALA A 56 4.27 11.23 27.49
C ALA A 56 3.99 12.24 26.34
N THR A 57 2.79 12.21 25.74
CA THR A 57 2.47 12.98 24.53
C THR A 57 1.55 14.18 24.77
N VAL A 58 0.65 14.11 25.76
CA VAL A 58 -0.42 15.09 25.97
C VAL A 58 -0.44 15.60 27.39
N ASN A 59 -0.59 16.91 27.58
CA ASN A 59 -0.65 17.57 28.90
C ASN A 59 -1.75 16.96 29.79
N SER A 60 -1.34 16.17 30.80
CA SER A 60 -2.25 15.45 31.69
C SER A 60 -2.50 16.17 33.03
N ASN A 61 -2.16 17.46 33.18
CA ASN A 61 -2.31 18.22 34.43
C ASN A 61 -3.70 18.08 35.07
N SER A 62 -4.78 18.19 34.28
CA SER A 62 -6.16 18.11 34.77
C SER A 62 -6.56 16.73 35.30
N PHE A 63 -5.84 15.68 34.91
CA PHE A 63 -6.12 14.30 35.29
C PHE A 63 -5.04 13.68 36.20
N ALA A 64 -3.93 14.38 36.43
CA ALA A 64 -2.78 13.93 37.21
C ALA A 64 -3.18 13.34 38.56
N LEU A 65 -3.95 14.09 39.37
CA LEU A 65 -4.45 13.67 40.68
C LEU A 65 -5.21 12.33 40.60
N ARG A 66 -6.12 12.21 39.61
CA ARG A 66 -6.97 11.03 39.44
C ARG A 66 -6.17 9.80 38.99
N ILE A 67 -5.18 10.01 38.12
CA ILE A 67 -4.27 8.96 37.67
C ILE A 67 -3.41 8.49 38.86
N VAL A 68 -2.75 9.42 39.57
CA VAL A 68 -1.90 9.12 40.73
C VAL A 68 -2.67 8.36 41.81
N HIS A 69 -3.86 8.82 42.22
CA HIS A 69 -4.66 8.12 43.22
C HIS A 69 -5.06 6.71 42.78
N LYS A 70 -5.40 6.52 41.50
CA LYS A 70 -5.77 5.20 41.00
C LYS A 70 -4.57 4.25 40.95
N LEU A 71 -3.40 4.75 40.55
CA LEU A 71 -2.14 4.01 40.56
C LEU A 71 -1.71 3.65 41.99
N ASP A 72 -1.80 4.60 42.92
CA ASP A 72 -1.48 4.40 44.33
C ASP A 72 -2.40 3.33 44.97
N TYR A 73 -3.70 3.39 44.68
CA TYR A 73 -4.66 2.36 45.10
C TYR A 73 -4.33 0.97 44.52
N LEU A 74 -3.84 0.91 43.27
CA LEU A 74 -3.43 -0.36 42.65
C LEU A 74 -2.18 -0.94 43.29
N LEU A 75 -1.20 -0.11 43.66
CA LEU A 75 -0.01 -0.56 44.38
C LEU A 75 -0.37 -1.19 45.73
N GLN A 76 -1.44 -0.74 46.37
CA GLN A 76 -1.93 -1.30 47.63
C GLN A 76 -2.54 -2.71 47.50
N CYS A 77 -2.90 -3.14 46.28
CA CYS A 77 -3.67 -4.37 46.04
C CYS A 77 -2.84 -5.67 45.83
N GLN A 78 -1.55 -5.71 46.20
CA GLN A 78 -0.65 -6.87 46.00
C GLN A 78 -0.71 -7.47 44.58
N LEU A 79 -0.13 -6.75 43.62
CA LEU A 79 -0.07 -7.14 42.21
C LEU A 79 1.23 -7.89 41.86
N PRO A 80 1.30 -8.61 40.71
CA PRO A 80 2.55 -9.18 40.19
C PRO A 80 3.62 -8.10 39.98
N GLN A 81 4.90 -8.45 40.18
CA GLN A 81 6.04 -7.51 40.10
C GLN A 81 6.15 -6.80 38.75
N GLN A 82 5.77 -7.46 37.65
CA GLN A 82 5.73 -6.87 36.30
C GLN A 82 4.75 -5.68 36.24
N LEU A 83 3.57 -5.84 36.83
CA LEU A 83 2.55 -4.80 36.82
C LEU A 83 2.90 -3.66 37.77
N GLN A 84 3.52 -3.96 38.91
CA GLN A 84 4.07 -2.93 39.81
C GLN A 84 5.11 -2.08 39.08
N THR A 85 6.01 -2.72 38.31
CA THR A 85 7.00 -2.02 37.49
C THR A 85 6.34 -1.15 36.42
N ALA A 86 5.30 -1.66 35.74
CA ALA A 86 4.53 -0.89 34.76
C ALA A 86 3.85 0.34 35.38
N ILE A 87 3.27 0.20 36.58
CA ILE A 87 2.65 1.32 37.31
C ILE A 87 3.70 2.39 37.66
N VAL A 88 4.86 1.98 38.18
CA VAL A 88 5.94 2.92 38.50
C VAL A 88 6.48 3.61 37.25
N ASN A 89 6.52 2.93 36.11
CA ASN A 89 6.87 3.56 34.83
C ASN A 89 5.88 4.66 34.42
N VAL A 90 4.57 4.47 34.66
CA VAL A 90 3.57 5.53 34.42
C VAL A 90 3.78 6.70 35.39
N LEU A 91 4.09 6.44 36.66
CA LEU A 91 4.42 7.49 37.63
C LEU A 91 5.68 8.27 37.22
N CYS A 92 6.71 7.59 36.70
CA CYS A 92 7.90 8.25 36.17
C CYS A 92 7.58 9.13 34.95
N ALA A 93 6.70 8.67 34.04
CA ALA A 93 6.24 9.48 32.91
C ALA A 93 5.46 10.73 33.39
N LEU A 94 4.66 10.60 34.46
CA LEU A 94 3.99 11.74 35.09
C LEU A 94 5.00 12.72 35.73
N MET A 95 6.07 12.22 36.33
CA MET A 95 7.16 13.07 36.86
C MET A 95 7.84 13.86 35.74
N GLU A 96 8.16 13.21 34.62
CA GLU A 96 8.74 13.86 33.42
C GLU A 96 7.83 14.96 32.85
N GLN A 97 6.51 14.77 32.91
CA GLN A 97 5.54 15.72 32.38
C GLN A 97 5.23 16.87 33.36
N LEU A 98 4.94 16.55 34.63
CA LEU A 98 4.44 17.48 35.64
C LEU A 98 5.57 18.21 36.39
N GLN A 99 6.78 17.64 36.41
CA GLN A 99 7.97 18.24 37.00
C GLN A 99 7.69 18.71 38.45
N GLY A 100 7.83 20.02 38.72
CA GLY A 100 7.63 20.61 40.04
C GLY A 100 6.24 20.41 40.65
N GLU A 101 5.19 20.29 39.83
CA GLU A 101 3.81 20.04 40.31
C GLU A 101 3.65 18.63 40.89
N PHE A 102 4.54 17.69 40.53
CA PHE A 102 4.50 16.33 41.05
C PHE A 102 5.01 16.22 42.49
N VAL A 103 5.79 17.20 42.98
CA VAL A 103 6.40 17.18 44.32
C VAL A 103 5.35 17.00 45.42
N LEU A 104 4.13 17.52 45.21
CA LEU A 104 2.98 17.37 46.09
C LEU A 104 2.56 15.89 46.29
N PHE A 105 2.80 15.03 45.31
CA PHE A 105 2.40 13.62 45.34
C PHE A 105 3.52 12.69 45.83
N MET A 106 4.78 13.14 45.79
CA MET A 106 5.95 12.31 46.12
C MET A 106 5.93 11.68 47.52
N PRO A 107 5.54 12.38 48.61
CA PRO A 107 5.52 11.78 49.94
C PRO A 107 4.54 10.61 50.04
N THR A 108 3.37 10.74 49.41
CA THR A 108 2.34 9.69 49.39
C THR A 108 2.81 8.48 48.61
N VAL A 109 3.35 8.68 47.40
CA VAL A 109 3.86 7.61 46.54
C VAL A 109 5.07 6.91 47.17
N SER A 110 6.00 7.65 47.76
CA SER A 110 7.16 7.04 48.44
C SER A 110 6.77 6.24 49.68
N ALA A 111 5.76 6.70 50.43
CA ALA A 111 5.22 5.96 51.58
C ALA A 111 4.51 4.66 51.17
N THR A 112 3.84 4.61 50.01
CA THR A 112 3.24 3.38 49.52
C THR A 112 4.27 2.43 48.92
N MET A 113 5.25 2.93 48.17
CA MET A 113 6.34 2.10 47.63
C MET A 113 7.14 1.39 48.73
N THR A 114 7.48 2.10 49.81
CA THR A 114 8.21 1.54 50.96
C THR A 114 7.38 0.51 51.71
N LYS A 115 6.08 0.77 51.94
CA LYS A 115 5.16 -0.15 52.64
C LYS A 115 4.92 -1.46 51.89
N PHE A 116 4.85 -1.44 50.56
CA PHE A 116 4.53 -2.63 49.75
C PHE A 116 5.78 -3.32 49.18
N GLY A 117 6.99 -2.94 49.61
CA GLY A 117 8.22 -3.64 49.28
C GLY A 117 8.70 -3.44 47.84
N ILE A 118 8.32 -2.35 47.19
CA ILE A 118 8.80 -1.97 45.85
C ILE A 118 10.17 -1.30 46.02
N ALA A 119 11.17 -2.09 46.38
CA ALA A 119 12.53 -1.63 46.55
C ALA A 119 13.21 -1.51 45.18
N ASN A 120 13.83 -0.35 44.92
CA ASN A 120 14.81 -0.09 43.86
C ASN A 120 14.26 0.03 42.43
N HIS A 121 13.29 0.94 42.21
CA HIS A 121 13.07 1.45 40.85
C HIS A 121 14.03 2.61 40.57
N GLU A 122 15.18 2.28 39.97
CA GLU A 122 16.30 3.20 39.69
C GLU A 122 15.85 4.54 39.10
N ARG A 123 14.92 4.53 38.12
CA ARG A 123 14.41 5.76 37.49
C ARG A 123 13.58 6.64 38.42
N TYR A 124 12.80 6.04 39.31
CA TYR A 124 11.96 6.82 40.23
C TYR A 124 12.85 7.52 41.26
N GLU A 125 13.86 6.82 41.76
CA GLU A 125 14.83 7.37 42.70
C GLU A 125 15.64 8.52 42.07
N GLN A 126 16.15 8.32 40.85
CA GLN A 126 16.84 9.37 40.08
C GLN A 126 15.98 10.61 39.88
N TYR A 127 14.73 10.44 39.42
CA TYR A 127 13.81 11.56 39.21
C TYR A 127 13.40 12.23 40.51
N SER A 128 13.24 11.46 41.59
CA SER A 128 12.92 12.00 42.90
C SER A 128 14.07 12.88 43.43
N ALA A 129 15.31 12.46 43.26
CA ALA A 129 16.49 13.23 43.65
C ALA A 129 16.62 14.53 42.84
N LEU A 130 16.33 14.49 41.53
CA LEU A 130 16.33 15.67 40.67
C LEU A 130 15.25 16.68 41.08
N LEU A 131 14.01 16.22 41.33
CA LEU A 131 12.91 17.09 41.74
C LEU A 131 13.14 17.70 43.12
N TYR A 132 13.67 16.94 44.10
CA TYR A 132 14.06 17.50 45.40
C TYR A 132 15.19 18.53 45.30
N ALA A 133 16.06 18.40 44.30
CA ALA A 133 17.12 19.37 44.00
C ALA A 133 16.62 20.59 43.18
N ASN A 134 15.32 20.71 42.92
CA ASN A 134 14.71 21.71 42.01
C ASN A 134 15.31 21.68 40.58
N MET A 135 15.80 20.53 40.14
CA MET A 135 16.31 20.32 38.78
C MET A 135 15.23 19.71 37.89
N LEU A 136 15.18 20.13 36.63
CA LEU A 136 14.25 19.57 35.65
C LEU A 136 14.67 18.15 35.25
N ILE A 137 13.70 17.23 35.18
CA ILE A 137 13.90 15.89 34.65
C ILE A 137 14.04 15.98 33.13
N PRO A 138 15.14 15.46 32.52
CA PRO A 138 15.29 15.40 31.07
C PRO A 138 14.13 14.65 30.42
N LYS A 139 13.53 15.21 29.36
CA LYS A 139 12.49 14.52 28.60
C LYS A 139 13.13 13.40 27.77
N ASP A 140 12.84 12.15 28.11
CA ASP A 140 13.31 11.00 27.35
C ASP A 140 12.70 11.00 25.93
N THR A 141 13.48 11.47 24.96
CA THR A 141 13.07 11.62 23.54
C THR A 141 12.70 10.27 22.90
N SER A 142 13.10 9.16 23.51
CA SER A 142 12.76 7.79 23.10
C SER A 142 11.27 7.43 23.33
N ARG A 143 10.59 8.11 24.26
CA ARG A 143 9.17 7.85 24.62
C ARG A 143 8.19 8.76 23.89
N THR A 144 8.64 9.90 23.39
CA THR A 144 7.87 10.81 22.53
C THR A 144 7.75 10.31 21.08
N MET A 145 8.43 9.21 20.75
CA MET A 145 8.31 8.60 19.44
C MET A 145 6.98 7.85 19.35
N PRO A 146 6.12 8.16 18.36
CA PRO A 146 4.87 7.42 18.17
C PRO A 146 5.19 5.93 18.05
N LEU A 147 4.41 5.07 18.70
CA LEU A 147 4.62 3.61 18.68
C LEU A 147 4.75 3.04 17.27
N SER A 148 4.10 3.67 16.30
CA SER A 148 4.27 3.36 14.87
C SER A 148 5.76 3.34 14.45
N ARG A 149 6.60 4.27 14.94
CA ARG A 149 8.06 4.31 14.67
C ARG A 149 8.87 3.34 15.52
N ARG A 150 8.36 2.97 16.70
CA ARG A 150 8.98 1.99 17.61
C ARG A 150 8.78 0.56 17.10
N GLU A 151 7.60 0.28 16.55
CA GLU A 151 7.29 -0.94 15.81
C GLU A 151 8.01 -0.95 14.45
N SER A 152 8.13 0.19 13.76
CA SER A 152 8.92 0.27 12.51
C SER A 152 10.36 -0.22 12.70
N MET A 153 11.02 0.13 13.81
CA MET A 153 12.39 -0.33 14.11
C MET A 153 12.48 -1.80 14.52
N GLN A 154 11.39 -2.43 14.98
CA GLN A 154 11.34 -3.86 15.30
C GLN A 154 10.88 -4.71 14.11
N ILE A 155 10.10 -4.12 13.19
CA ILE A 155 9.63 -4.75 11.95
C ILE A 155 10.74 -4.83 10.91
N GLU A 156 11.72 -3.92 10.93
CA GLU A 156 12.89 -3.97 10.03
C GLU A 156 13.78 -5.21 10.24
N SER A 157 13.76 -5.86 11.40
CA SER A 157 14.57 -7.07 11.64
C SER A 157 13.89 -8.39 11.27
N ASP A 158 12.55 -8.45 11.20
CA ASP A 158 11.83 -9.73 11.09
C ASP A 158 10.74 -9.76 10.02
N VAL A 159 10.64 -8.73 9.17
CA VAL A 159 9.83 -8.83 7.98
C VAL A 159 10.66 -8.52 6.75
N ASN A 160 11.20 -9.60 6.21
CA ASN A 160 11.42 -9.81 4.78
C ASN A 160 10.08 -9.69 4.04
N HIS A 161 9.40 -8.54 4.15
CA HIS A 161 8.52 -8.07 3.11
C HIS A 161 9.46 -7.90 1.94
N GLY A 162 9.38 -8.83 0.98
CA GLY A 162 10.04 -8.67 -0.29
C GLY A 162 9.83 -7.24 -0.73
N SER A 163 10.91 -6.48 -0.66
CA SER A 163 11.08 -5.26 -1.43
C SER A 163 11.13 -5.71 -2.87
N SER A 164 10.02 -6.20 -3.41
CA SER A 164 9.73 -6.06 -4.82
C SER A 164 9.45 -4.58 -5.03
N GLY A 165 10.50 -3.76 -4.88
CA GLY A 165 10.59 -2.53 -5.62
C GLY A 165 10.32 -2.93 -7.05
N MET A 166 9.20 -2.43 -7.61
CA MET A 166 8.67 -2.67 -8.95
C MET A 166 9.57 -3.59 -9.78
N GLN A 167 9.53 -4.89 -9.50
CA GLN A 167 10.35 -5.83 -10.24
C GLN A 167 9.69 -5.89 -11.62
N LYS A 168 10.30 -5.16 -12.54
CA LYS A 168 10.07 -5.25 -13.98
C LYS A 168 10.27 -6.71 -14.31
N LEU A 169 9.19 -7.41 -14.63
CA LEU A 169 9.33 -8.80 -15.06
C LEU A 169 10.11 -8.77 -16.38
N GLU A 170 11.11 -9.64 -16.46
CA GLU A 170 11.68 -10.02 -17.75
C GLU A 170 10.62 -10.80 -18.50
N ILE A 171 10.27 -10.31 -19.70
CA ILE A 171 9.21 -10.90 -20.53
C ILE A 171 9.66 -12.30 -20.97
N ASN A 172 8.83 -13.30 -20.72
CA ASN A 172 9.05 -14.64 -21.29
C ASN A 172 8.52 -14.69 -22.73
N GLU A 173 9.42 -14.47 -23.69
CA GLU A 173 9.09 -14.42 -25.12
C GLU A 173 8.57 -15.76 -25.67
N ASP A 174 9.01 -16.90 -25.12
CA ASP A 174 8.60 -18.24 -25.58
C ASP A 174 7.11 -18.53 -25.30
N MET A 175 6.58 -17.99 -24.20
CA MET A 175 5.16 -18.11 -23.86
C MET A 175 4.28 -17.21 -24.73
N LEU A 176 4.78 -16.02 -25.08
CA LEU A 176 4.11 -15.13 -26.03
C LEU A 176 4.03 -15.76 -27.42
N ARG A 177 5.11 -16.44 -27.86
CA ARG A 177 5.16 -17.19 -29.12
C ARG A 177 4.01 -18.17 -29.30
N GLN A 178 3.70 -18.95 -28.27
CA GLN A 178 2.63 -19.94 -28.33
C GLN A 178 1.23 -19.31 -28.41
N SER A 179 1.09 -18.04 -28.04
CA SER A 179 -0.19 -17.36 -27.91
C SER A 179 -0.58 -16.50 -29.12
N TRP A 180 0.39 -16.12 -29.96
CA TRP A 180 0.14 -15.27 -31.13
C TRP A 180 0.01 -16.04 -32.45
N ASP A 181 0.28 -17.36 -32.47
CA ASP A 181 0.10 -18.18 -33.67
C ASP A 181 -1.38 -18.26 -34.04
N VAL A 182 -1.69 -17.85 -35.27
CA VAL A 182 -3.05 -17.85 -35.82
C VAL A 182 -3.28 -19.17 -36.54
N PRO A 183 -4.24 -20.01 -36.12
CA PRO A 183 -4.56 -21.23 -36.86
C PRO A 183 -5.16 -20.87 -38.23
N GLN A 184 -4.83 -21.66 -39.25
CA GLN A 184 -5.12 -21.40 -40.68
C GLN A 184 -6.62 -21.23 -41.05
N ARG A 185 -7.57 -21.51 -40.13
CA ARG A 185 -9.01 -21.29 -40.32
C ARG A 185 -9.63 -20.88 -38.99
N MET A 186 -10.14 -19.65 -38.90
CA MET A 186 -10.82 -19.13 -37.72
C MET A 186 -12.19 -18.58 -38.10
N LEU A 187 -13.23 -19.08 -37.45
CA LEU A 187 -14.58 -18.53 -37.52
C LEU A 187 -14.64 -17.22 -36.73
N LYS A 188 -15.72 -16.45 -36.91
CA LYS A 188 -15.92 -15.15 -36.24
C LYS A 188 -15.80 -15.21 -34.70
N ASP A 189 -16.23 -16.30 -34.08
CA ASP A 189 -16.13 -16.48 -32.62
C ASP A 189 -14.72 -16.90 -32.18
N ASP A 190 -13.99 -17.64 -33.02
CA ASP A 190 -12.59 -18.06 -32.74
C ASP A 190 -11.65 -16.85 -32.67
N TRP A 191 -11.95 -15.80 -33.44
CA TRP A 191 -11.25 -14.52 -33.43
C TRP A 191 -11.35 -13.80 -32.08
N ASN A 192 -12.53 -13.84 -31.43
CA ASN A 192 -12.74 -13.26 -30.11
C ASN A 192 -12.00 -14.06 -29.02
N ASP A 193 -11.97 -15.38 -29.16
CA ASP A 193 -11.23 -16.26 -28.26
C ASP A 193 -9.71 -16.11 -28.42
N TRP A 194 -9.24 -15.91 -29.65
CA TRP A 194 -7.83 -15.64 -29.94
C TRP A 194 -7.38 -14.32 -29.31
N ILE A 195 -8.10 -13.21 -29.53
CA ILE A 195 -7.73 -11.91 -28.94
C ILE A 195 -7.80 -11.96 -27.41
N TYR A 196 -8.75 -12.69 -26.83
CA TYR A 196 -8.83 -12.91 -25.38
C TYR A 196 -7.58 -13.64 -24.86
N LYS A 197 -7.19 -14.76 -25.48
CA LYS A 197 -5.99 -15.53 -25.09
C LYS A 197 -4.73 -14.69 -25.23
N PHE A 198 -4.57 -14.02 -26.36
CA PHE A 198 -3.41 -13.17 -26.63
C PHE A 198 -3.34 -11.99 -25.64
N SER A 199 -4.46 -11.31 -25.39
CA SER A 199 -4.53 -10.23 -24.40
C SER A 199 -4.19 -10.71 -22.99
N THR A 200 -4.67 -11.90 -22.61
CA THR A 200 -4.42 -12.48 -21.30
C THR A 200 -2.93 -12.79 -21.09
N GLU A 201 -2.26 -13.35 -22.10
CA GLU A 201 -0.82 -13.61 -22.04
C GLU A 201 0.00 -12.31 -22.06
N LEU A 202 -0.40 -11.29 -22.83
CA LEU A 202 0.20 -9.96 -22.76
C LEU A 202 0.06 -9.33 -21.37
N ILE A 203 -1.11 -9.43 -20.73
CA ILE A 203 -1.33 -8.92 -19.37
C ILE A 203 -0.46 -9.68 -18.36
N ARG A 204 -0.34 -11.00 -18.51
CA ARG A 204 0.48 -11.85 -17.64
C ARG A 204 1.97 -11.50 -17.72
N GLN A 205 2.47 -11.29 -18.93
CA GLN A 205 3.88 -10.98 -19.20
C GLN A 205 4.19 -9.47 -19.15
N SER A 206 3.20 -8.62 -18.85
CA SER A 206 3.40 -7.18 -18.86
C SER A 206 4.40 -6.74 -17.78
N PRO A 207 5.39 -5.88 -18.13
CA PRO A 207 6.30 -5.29 -17.14
C PRO A 207 5.56 -4.35 -16.17
N SER A 208 4.36 -3.86 -16.54
CA SER A 208 3.55 -2.99 -15.69
C SER A 208 2.86 -3.75 -14.55
N PRO A 209 3.12 -3.41 -13.27
CA PRO A 209 2.49 -4.08 -12.14
C PRO A 209 0.97 -3.82 -12.07
N ALA A 210 0.51 -2.67 -12.57
CA ALA A 210 -0.91 -2.33 -12.61
C ALA A 210 -1.69 -3.26 -13.55
N LEU A 211 -1.13 -3.55 -14.74
CA LEU A 211 -1.73 -4.49 -15.68
C LEU A 211 -1.74 -5.91 -15.12
N ARG A 212 -0.65 -6.35 -14.49
CA ARG A 212 -0.58 -7.66 -13.83
C ARG A 212 -1.61 -7.84 -12.72
N ALA A 213 -1.88 -6.80 -11.93
CA ALA A 213 -2.93 -6.84 -10.91
C ALA A 213 -4.32 -7.08 -11.53
N CYS A 214 -4.56 -6.64 -12.77
CA CYS A 214 -5.80 -6.86 -13.49
C CYS A 214 -5.96 -8.30 -14.01
N LEU A 215 -4.91 -9.14 -14.05
CA LEU A 215 -4.96 -10.50 -14.60
C LEU A 215 -6.07 -11.35 -13.96
N GLY A 216 -6.20 -11.30 -12.64
CA GLY A 216 -7.21 -12.07 -11.91
C GLY A 216 -8.65 -11.69 -12.28
N LEU A 217 -8.86 -10.44 -12.69
CA LEU A 217 -10.16 -9.95 -13.16
C LEU A 217 -10.37 -10.24 -14.64
N ALA A 218 -9.32 -10.06 -15.47
CA ALA A 218 -9.35 -10.35 -16.90
C ALA A 218 -9.70 -11.82 -17.19
N LEU A 219 -9.20 -12.76 -16.38
CA LEU A 219 -9.53 -14.19 -16.49
C LEU A 219 -11.00 -14.51 -16.18
N LYS A 220 -11.69 -13.67 -15.40
CA LYS A 220 -13.10 -13.86 -15.03
C LYS A 220 -14.04 -13.09 -15.95
N TYR A 221 -13.57 -11.99 -16.54
CA TYR A 221 -14.36 -11.09 -17.37
C TYR A 221 -13.64 -10.82 -18.70
N PRO A 222 -13.94 -11.60 -19.76
CA PRO A 222 -13.22 -11.54 -21.03
C PRO A 222 -13.20 -10.18 -21.71
N ALA A 223 -14.28 -9.39 -21.59
CA ALA A 223 -14.35 -8.06 -22.19
C ALA A 223 -13.27 -7.10 -21.66
N LEU A 224 -12.87 -7.21 -20.39
CA LEU A 224 -11.78 -6.41 -19.84
C LEU A 224 -10.43 -6.77 -20.47
N SER A 225 -10.19 -8.03 -20.80
CA SER A 225 -8.94 -8.41 -21.47
C SER A 225 -8.80 -7.74 -22.83
N SER A 226 -9.89 -7.68 -23.61
CA SER A 226 -9.93 -7.03 -24.92
C SER A 226 -9.79 -5.51 -24.82
N GLU A 227 -10.32 -4.89 -23.77
CA GLU A 227 -10.13 -3.45 -23.51
C GLU A 227 -8.68 -3.12 -23.12
N LEU A 228 -8.06 -3.98 -22.31
CA LEU A 228 -6.68 -3.82 -21.86
C LEU A 228 -5.64 -4.23 -22.92
N PHE A 229 -6.06 -4.90 -23.99
CA PHE A 229 -5.19 -5.38 -25.08
C PHE A 229 -4.18 -4.32 -25.53
N ASN A 230 -4.66 -3.13 -25.91
CA ASN A 230 -3.79 -2.10 -26.46
C ASN A 230 -2.72 -1.63 -25.45
N ALA A 231 -3.11 -1.47 -24.18
CA ALA A 231 -2.21 -1.04 -23.12
C ALA A 231 -1.19 -2.14 -22.78
N ALA A 232 -1.65 -3.40 -22.71
CA ALA A 232 -0.80 -4.56 -22.49
C ALA A 232 0.20 -4.77 -23.62
N PHE A 233 -0.25 -4.66 -24.87
CA PHE A 233 0.60 -4.78 -26.05
C PHE A 233 1.73 -3.73 -26.04
N ILE A 234 1.41 -2.45 -25.87
CA ILE A 234 2.43 -1.38 -25.85
C ILE A 234 3.42 -1.56 -24.71
N SER A 235 2.94 -2.00 -23.55
CA SER A 235 3.80 -2.27 -22.41
C SER A 235 4.78 -3.41 -22.68
N CYS A 236 4.38 -4.43 -23.45
CA CYS A 236 5.26 -5.55 -23.81
C CYS A 236 6.15 -5.21 -25.02
N TRP A 237 5.66 -4.41 -25.97
CA TRP A 237 6.33 -4.12 -27.24
C TRP A 237 7.76 -3.60 -27.08
N ASN A 238 8.00 -2.74 -26.09
CA ASN A 238 9.32 -2.17 -25.83
C ASN A 238 10.36 -3.21 -25.39
N GLU A 239 9.93 -4.27 -24.72
CA GLU A 239 10.84 -5.28 -24.15
C GLU A 239 11.01 -6.50 -25.07
N ILE A 240 10.12 -6.69 -26.05
CA ILE A 240 10.20 -7.78 -27.02
C ILE A 240 11.37 -7.55 -27.99
N SER A 241 12.13 -8.60 -28.32
CA SER A 241 13.24 -8.57 -29.26
C SER A 241 12.82 -8.22 -30.69
N ALA A 242 13.76 -7.70 -31.50
CA ALA A 242 13.48 -7.27 -32.87
C ALA A 242 12.99 -8.42 -33.78
N GLU A 243 13.49 -9.65 -33.57
CA GLU A 243 13.06 -10.84 -34.31
C GLU A 243 11.57 -11.14 -34.06
N HIS A 244 11.17 -11.16 -32.79
CA HIS A 244 9.79 -11.39 -32.39
C HIS A 244 8.83 -10.26 -32.83
N ARG A 245 9.30 -9.00 -32.86
CA ARG A 245 8.50 -7.90 -33.41
C ARG A 245 8.20 -8.12 -34.89
N GLN A 246 9.16 -8.67 -35.64
CA GLN A 246 8.96 -9.03 -37.04
C GLN A 246 7.97 -10.18 -37.19
N ASP A 247 8.05 -11.20 -36.32
CA ASP A 247 7.08 -12.31 -36.30
C ASP A 247 5.65 -11.81 -36.05
N ILE A 248 5.48 -10.91 -35.06
CA ILE A 248 4.18 -10.27 -34.77
C ILE A 248 3.71 -9.44 -35.97
N ALA A 249 4.60 -8.67 -36.62
CA ALA A 249 4.27 -7.89 -37.80
C ALA A 249 3.79 -8.78 -38.96
N ASN A 250 4.48 -9.90 -39.19
CA ASN A 250 4.10 -10.89 -40.20
C ASN A 250 2.75 -11.53 -39.86
N MET A 251 2.52 -11.89 -38.60
CA MET A 251 1.23 -12.40 -38.12
C MET A 251 0.11 -11.40 -38.41
N PHE A 252 0.29 -10.11 -38.10
CA PHE A 252 -0.71 -9.10 -38.43
C PHE A 252 -0.92 -8.97 -39.95
N GLN A 253 0.13 -9.09 -40.76
CA GLN A 253 0.01 -9.10 -42.23
C GLN A 253 -0.74 -10.33 -42.76
N GLU A 254 -0.55 -11.51 -42.17
CA GLU A 254 -1.29 -12.71 -42.54
C GLU A 254 -2.77 -12.59 -42.17
N ILE A 255 -3.06 -12.08 -40.97
CA ILE A 255 -4.43 -11.78 -40.54
C ILE A 255 -5.10 -10.78 -41.51
N ALA A 256 -4.34 -9.83 -42.05
CA ALA A 256 -4.82 -8.86 -43.04
C ALA A 256 -5.47 -9.49 -44.26
N GLN A 257 -4.88 -10.59 -44.72
CA GLN A 257 -5.25 -11.22 -45.98
C GLN A 257 -6.49 -12.11 -45.83
N LEU A 258 -6.88 -12.44 -44.60
CA LEU A 258 -8.03 -13.27 -44.32
C LEU A 258 -9.34 -12.48 -44.49
N PRO A 259 -10.24 -12.89 -45.40
CA PRO A 259 -11.49 -12.18 -45.66
C PRO A 259 -12.55 -12.36 -44.55
N GLU A 260 -12.37 -13.36 -43.67
CA GLU A 260 -13.34 -13.72 -42.61
C GLU A 260 -13.14 -12.96 -41.29
N MET A 261 -12.21 -12.01 -41.23
CA MET A 261 -11.92 -11.30 -39.98
C MET A 261 -13.08 -10.38 -39.53
N SER A 262 -13.37 -10.41 -38.23
CA SER A 262 -14.35 -9.50 -37.61
C SER A 262 -13.86 -8.05 -37.63
N ALA A 263 -14.75 -7.13 -38.03
CA ALA A 263 -14.47 -5.68 -38.05
C ALA A 263 -14.07 -5.11 -36.67
N ASP A 264 -14.47 -5.75 -35.57
CA ASP A 264 -14.13 -5.28 -34.22
C ASP A 264 -12.65 -5.48 -33.89
N ILE A 265 -12.03 -6.55 -34.41
CA ILE A 265 -10.59 -6.80 -34.24
C ILE A 265 -9.78 -5.83 -35.08
N LEU A 266 -10.17 -5.62 -36.34
CA LEU A 266 -9.56 -4.60 -37.20
C LEU A 266 -9.60 -3.21 -36.55
N LYS A 267 -10.73 -2.81 -35.96
CA LYS A 267 -10.84 -1.55 -35.21
C LYS A 267 -9.91 -1.52 -34.00
N SER A 268 -9.76 -2.63 -33.28
CA SER A 268 -8.82 -2.74 -32.17
C SER A 268 -7.36 -2.58 -32.64
N MET A 269 -6.99 -3.22 -33.76
CA MET A 269 -5.66 -3.09 -34.39
C MET A 269 -5.40 -1.66 -34.88
N LEU A 270 -6.38 -1.00 -35.51
CA LEU A 270 -6.28 0.41 -35.90
C LEU A 270 -6.12 1.32 -34.68
N ARG A 271 -6.75 0.98 -33.55
CA ARG A 271 -6.59 1.72 -32.30
C ARG A 271 -5.20 1.48 -31.69
N LEU A 272 -4.67 0.27 -31.79
CA LEU A 272 -3.30 -0.06 -31.40
C LEU A 272 -2.29 0.76 -32.21
N ALA A 273 -2.44 0.82 -33.54
CA ALA A 273 -1.59 1.62 -34.42
C ALA A 273 -1.59 3.10 -34.05
N ASP A 274 -2.76 3.71 -33.87
CA ASP A 274 -2.85 5.11 -33.43
C ASP A 274 -2.15 5.34 -32.08
N LEU A 275 -2.27 4.39 -31.13
CA LEU A 275 -1.64 4.50 -29.82
C LEU A 275 -0.11 4.33 -29.90
N MET A 276 0.38 3.45 -30.76
CA MET A 276 1.81 3.25 -30.98
C MET A 276 2.45 4.50 -31.60
N GLU A 277 1.80 5.12 -32.58
CA GLU A 277 2.25 6.40 -33.16
C GLU A 277 2.29 7.52 -32.11
N ARG A 278 1.23 7.65 -31.30
CA ARG A 278 1.17 8.67 -30.23
C ARG A 278 2.27 8.49 -29.19
N ASN A 279 2.64 7.24 -28.90
CA ASN A 279 3.69 6.89 -27.95
C ASN A 279 5.08 6.83 -28.57
N GLN A 280 5.25 7.27 -29.83
CA GLN A 280 6.53 7.27 -30.58
C GLN A 280 7.20 5.89 -30.62
N GLN A 281 6.39 4.83 -30.65
CA GLN A 281 6.84 3.45 -30.72
C GLN A 281 7.17 3.08 -32.17
N PRO A 282 8.12 2.16 -32.41
CA PRO A 282 8.40 1.72 -33.78
C PRO A 282 7.14 1.07 -34.36
N PRO A 283 6.74 1.43 -35.60
CA PRO A 283 5.54 0.90 -36.21
C PRO A 283 5.67 -0.62 -36.39
N PHE A 284 4.61 -1.35 -36.07
CA PHE A 284 4.55 -2.80 -36.24
C PHE A 284 4.05 -3.21 -37.63
N VAL A 285 3.42 -2.30 -38.38
CA VAL A 285 2.81 -2.55 -39.70
C VAL A 285 3.04 -1.33 -40.61
N SER A 286 3.11 -1.54 -41.93
CA SER A 286 3.26 -0.47 -42.92
C SER A 286 1.99 0.38 -43.08
N SER A 287 2.15 1.66 -43.38
CA SER A 287 1.04 2.60 -43.59
C SER A 287 0.05 2.13 -44.67
N LYS A 288 0.55 1.43 -45.70
CA LYS A 288 -0.29 0.87 -46.78
C LYS A 288 -1.34 -0.11 -46.24
N LEU A 289 -0.89 -1.06 -45.42
CA LEU A 289 -1.77 -2.10 -44.86
C LEU A 289 -2.77 -1.50 -43.85
N LEU A 290 -2.36 -0.51 -43.06
CA LEU A 290 -3.27 0.21 -42.17
C LEU A 290 -4.35 0.98 -42.94
N GLY A 291 -4.02 1.50 -44.12
CA GLY A 291 -4.99 2.07 -45.05
C GLY A 291 -6.03 1.06 -45.51
N GLU A 292 -5.61 -0.14 -45.92
CA GLU A 292 -6.53 -1.23 -46.30
C GLU A 292 -7.43 -1.68 -45.14
N TYR A 293 -6.91 -1.67 -43.89
CA TYR A 293 -7.71 -1.96 -42.70
C TYR A 293 -8.77 -0.91 -42.43
N ALA A 294 -8.42 0.36 -42.61
CA ALA A 294 -9.33 1.47 -42.42
C ALA A 294 -10.46 1.44 -43.46
N ASP A 295 -10.15 1.11 -44.72
CA ASP A 295 -11.13 0.92 -45.79
C ASP A 295 -12.12 -0.21 -45.45
N ARG A 296 -11.63 -1.40 -45.07
CA ARG A 296 -12.50 -2.52 -44.65
C ARG A 296 -13.35 -2.23 -43.42
N CYS A 297 -12.91 -1.32 -42.55
CA CYS A 297 -13.68 -0.86 -41.39
C CYS A 297 -14.65 0.29 -41.70
N TYR A 298 -14.71 0.77 -42.95
CA TYR A 298 -15.42 1.98 -43.36
C TYR A 298 -15.01 3.22 -42.54
N SER A 299 -13.72 3.29 -42.15
CA SER A 299 -13.16 4.38 -41.36
C SER A 299 -12.40 5.37 -42.27
N LEU A 300 -13.15 6.07 -43.12
CA LEU A 300 -12.64 6.97 -44.17
C LEU A 300 -11.59 7.96 -43.67
N ALA A 301 -11.78 8.56 -42.49
CA ALA A 301 -10.83 9.53 -41.94
C ALA A 301 -9.44 8.93 -41.65
N LYS A 302 -9.41 7.67 -41.18
CA LYS A 302 -8.14 6.96 -40.92
C LYS A 302 -7.51 6.48 -42.21
N GLU A 303 -8.33 5.99 -43.14
CA GLU A 303 -7.88 5.55 -44.46
C GLU A 303 -7.19 6.70 -45.21
N LEU A 304 -7.84 7.88 -45.26
CA LEU A 304 -7.27 9.09 -45.85
C LEU A 304 -5.92 9.42 -45.22
N ARG A 305 -5.83 9.44 -43.88
CA ARG A 305 -4.59 9.73 -43.15
C ARG A 305 -3.46 8.76 -43.53
N TYR A 306 -3.74 7.46 -43.61
CA TYR A 306 -2.73 6.47 -43.97
C TYR A 306 -2.33 6.55 -45.45
N ARG A 307 -3.26 6.88 -46.35
CA ARG A 307 -2.97 7.14 -47.77
C ARG A 307 -2.14 8.40 -47.98
N GLU A 308 -2.42 9.47 -47.23
CA GLU A 308 -1.59 10.69 -47.23
C GLU A 308 -0.17 10.38 -46.74
N ALA A 309 -0.04 9.59 -45.66
CA ALA A 309 1.27 9.17 -45.16
C ALA A 309 2.03 8.33 -46.20
N GLU A 310 1.36 7.41 -46.89
CA GLU A 310 1.94 6.64 -47.99
C GLU A 310 2.40 7.54 -49.15
N TRP A 311 1.59 8.54 -49.51
CA TRP A 311 1.93 9.48 -50.57
C TRP A 311 3.14 10.35 -50.22
N VAL A 312 3.27 10.78 -48.96
CA VAL A 312 4.45 11.54 -48.50
C VAL A 312 5.73 10.71 -48.67
N ASP A 313 5.66 9.40 -48.39
CA ASP A 313 6.81 8.51 -48.45
C ASP A 313 7.19 8.11 -49.90
N ASN A 314 6.22 7.72 -50.73
CA ASN A 314 6.49 7.11 -52.04
C ASN A 314 6.09 7.97 -53.26
N LYS A 315 5.26 9.01 -53.08
CA LYS A 315 4.73 9.88 -54.17
C LYS A 315 4.18 9.13 -55.39
N ASP A 316 3.52 7.99 -55.16
CA ASP A 316 2.99 7.12 -56.21
C ASP A 316 1.69 7.69 -56.82
N TYR A 317 1.53 7.61 -58.15
CA TYR A 317 0.32 8.11 -58.84
C TYR A 317 -0.96 7.32 -58.50
N ASP A 318 -0.87 6.01 -58.24
CA ASP A 318 -2.01 5.16 -57.85
C ASP A 318 -2.60 5.58 -56.50
N THR A 319 -1.77 6.13 -55.60
CA THR A 319 -2.22 6.64 -54.30
C THR A 319 -3.03 7.93 -54.45
N ILE A 320 -2.71 8.77 -55.44
CA ILE A 320 -3.42 10.02 -55.72
C ILE A 320 -4.84 9.74 -56.22
N GLU A 321 -5.02 8.74 -57.08
CA GLU A 321 -6.35 8.38 -57.59
C GLU A 321 -7.27 7.88 -56.47
N LYS A 322 -6.70 7.19 -55.48
CA LYS A 322 -7.39 6.73 -54.26
C LYS A 322 -7.63 7.83 -53.22
N LEU A 323 -7.09 9.03 -53.42
CA LEU A 323 -7.19 10.19 -52.52
C LEU A 323 -8.25 11.21 -52.98
N ILE A 324 -8.76 11.07 -54.21
CA ILE A 324 -9.78 11.93 -54.85
C ILE A 324 -11.15 11.28 -54.75
#